data_AF-A0A1W9TL05-F1
#
_entry.id   AF-A0A1W9TL05-F1
#
_cell.length_a   1.000
_cell.length_b   1.000
_cell.length_c   1.000
_cell.angle_alpha   90.00
_cell.angle_beta   90.00
_cell.angle_gamma   90.00
#
_symmetry.space_group_name_H-M   'P 1'
#
loop_
_entity.id
_entity.type
_entity.pdbx_description
1 polymer ?
#
loop_
_entity_poly.entity_id
_entity_poly.type
_entity_poly.pdbx_seq_one_letter_code
_entity_poly.pdbx_strand_id
1 'polypeptide(L)'
;MHFYICEITDEQGNSIKIALKDKIIGVSSEFINNNIEGNFLGYTKFKNLLYPVLSLPGKNFFILKTFLIYETFGFGVTSIIKKEKINKIKKFSNETLDLFPHLKIFSGYFEYNDEEVFIFNIEKALNELPENFVVKTPIKKKKEKINIVKPNVYIIDNKISILKNDIISIIDTNGFCPFKHDDYDGFVEYKNKIYSVKKTAETPKWIVVAKNTALLCKKIEPEHGEIFDSDNKKILKIKDKTLPVLE
;
A
#
# COMPACT_ATOMS: atom_id res chain seq x y z
N MET A 1 4.28 -30.16 -22.99
CA MET A 1 3.93 -29.62 -21.66
C MET A 1 3.20 -28.31 -21.87
N HIS A 2 2.26 -27.90 -21.02
CA HIS A 2 1.61 -26.59 -21.22
C HIS A 2 2.41 -25.50 -20.49
N PHE A 3 2.49 -24.36 -21.17
CA PHE A 3 3.14 -23.16 -20.66
C PHE A 3 2.18 -21.98 -20.80
N TYR A 4 2.21 -21.10 -19.82
CA TYR A 4 1.70 -19.75 -19.99
C TYR A 4 2.83 -18.88 -20.51
N ILE A 5 2.67 -18.42 -21.75
CA ILE A 5 3.56 -17.43 -22.35
C ILE A 5 3.11 -16.07 -21.84
N CYS A 6 4.00 -15.38 -21.16
CA CYS A 6 3.73 -14.13 -20.47
C CYS A 6 4.72 -13.06 -20.94
N GLU A 7 4.28 -11.81 -20.83
CA GLU A 7 5.11 -10.64 -21.05
C GLU A 7 5.37 -9.94 -19.73
N ILE A 8 6.60 -9.47 -19.55
CA ILE A 8 7.00 -8.62 -18.44
C ILE A 8 7.65 -7.38 -19.02
N THR A 9 7.09 -6.23 -18.70
CA THR A 9 7.56 -4.92 -19.16
C THR A 9 8.12 -4.14 -17.99
N ASP A 10 9.30 -3.54 -18.17
CA ASP A 10 9.88 -2.61 -17.19
C ASP A 10 9.30 -1.19 -17.32
N GLU A 11 9.66 -0.31 -16.39
CA GLU A 11 9.23 1.10 -16.39
C GLU A 11 9.72 1.90 -17.62
N GLN A 12 10.78 1.42 -18.29
CA GLN A 12 11.33 2.01 -19.50
C GLN A 12 10.61 1.53 -20.77
N GLY A 13 9.67 0.59 -20.64
CA GLY A 13 8.90 0.03 -21.76
C GLY A 13 9.59 -1.14 -22.46
N ASN A 14 10.69 -1.67 -21.92
CA ASN A 14 11.31 -2.88 -22.47
C ASN A 14 10.52 -4.11 -22.01
N SER A 15 10.12 -4.94 -22.97
CA SER A 15 9.39 -6.17 -22.73
C SER A 15 10.26 -7.40 -22.92
N ILE A 16 10.13 -8.37 -22.00
CA ILE A 16 10.66 -9.72 -22.14
C ILE A 16 9.51 -10.74 -22.13
N LYS A 17 9.61 -11.75 -23.00
CA LYS A 17 8.72 -12.90 -23.01
C LYS A 17 9.31 -14.03 -22.19
N ILE A 18 8.50 -14.54 -21.27
CA ILE A 18 8.84 -15.72 -20.47
C ILE A 18 7.73 -16.76 -20.54
N ALA A 19 8.10 -18.01 -20.29
CA ALA A 19 7.17 -19.11 -20.17
C ALA A 19 7.17 -19.65 -18.73
N LEU A 20 5.96 -19.75 -18.18
CA LEU A 20 5.71 -20.33 -16.86
C LEU A 20 5.07 -21.70 -17.03
N LYS A 21 5.67 -22.71 -16.39
CA LYS A 21 5.23 -24.11 -16.48
C LYS A 21 3.97 -24.35 -15.64
N ASP A 22 3.22 -25.38 -16.03
CA ASP A 22 2.07 -25.97 -15.31
C ASP A 22 2.29 -26.11 -13.77
N LYS A 23 1.19 -26.28 -13.03
CA LYS A 23 0.98 -26.08 -11.57
C LYS A 23 0.35 -24.73 -11.17
N ILE A 24 -0.08 -23.96 -12.17
CA ILE A 24 -0.85 -22.74 -11.94
C ILE A 24 -2.31 -23.11 -11.65
N ILE A 25 -2.77 -22.83 -10.43
CA ILE A 25 -4.12 -23.13 -9.93
C ILE A 25 -5.14 -22.03 -10.26
N GLY A 26 -4.67 -20.89 -10.79
CA GLY A 26 -5.52 -19.83 -11.31
C GLY A 26 -4.76 -18.55 -11.64
N VAL A 27 -5.52 -17.49 -11.93
CA VAL A 27 -4.99 -16.16 -12.28
C VAL A 27 -5.72 -15.12 -11.44
N SER A 28 -5.00 -14.09 -11.02
CA SER A 28 -5.56 -12.91 -10.36
C SER A 28 -5.07 -11.62 -11.01
N SER A 29 -5.88 -10.57 -10.91
CA SER A 29 -5.52 -9.19 -11.23
C SER A 29 -5.47 -8.30 -9.98
N GLU A 30 -5.71 -8.86 -8.79
CA GLU A 30 -5.70 -8.12 -7.54
C GLU A 30 -4.29 -8.13 -6.94
N PHE A 31 -3.65 -6.96 -6.88
CA PHE A 31 -2.37 -6.75 -6.22
C PHE A 31 -2.53 -5.88 -4.98
N ILE A 32 -1.91 -6.30 -3.89
CA ILE A 32 -1.83 -5.56 -2.65
C ILE A 32 -0.36 -5.28 -2.41
N ASN A 33 0.06 -4.09 -2.82
CA ASN A 33 1.36 -3.56 -2.47
C ASN A 33 1.37 -3.27 -0.97
N ASN A 34 2.18 -4.00 -0.23
CA ASN A 34 2.36 -3.81 1.20
C ASN A 34 3.87 -3.73 1.44
N ASN A 35 4.32 -2.81 2.29
CA ASN A 35 5.71 -2.80 2.75
C ASN A 35 5.90 -4.04 3.63
N ILE A 36 6.40 -5.11 3.04
CA ILE A 36 6.66 -6.37 3.74
C ILE A 36 8.17 -6.53 3.80
N GLU A 37 8.68 -6.81 4.99
CA GLU A 37 10.08 -7.23 5.16
C GLU A 37 10.28 -8.57 4.43
N GLY A 38 11.18 -8.62 3.44
CA GLY A 38 11.54 -9.86 2.74
C GLY A 38 11.75 -9.73 1.23
N ASN A 39 12.04 -10.86 0.59
CA ASN A 39 12.40 -10.96 -0.85
C ASN A 39 11.20 -10.99 -1.82
N PHE A 40 10.01 -10.55 -1.41
CA PHE A 40 8.80 -10.63 -2.25
C PHE A 40 8.05 -9.29 -2.30
N LEU A 41 7.36 -9.05 -3.41
CA LEU A 41 6.92 -7.71 -3.83
C LEU A 41 5.61 -7.22 -3.19
N GLY A 42 4.88 -8.12 -2.53
CA GLY A 42 3.54 -7.85 -2.02
C GLY A 42 2.69 -9.12 -1.97
N TYR A 43 1.37 -8.97 -1.92
CA TYR A 43 0.43 -10.09 -2.01
C TYR A 43 -0.51 -9.95 -3.20
N THR A 44 -0.87 -11.08 -3.81
CA THR A 44 -2.00 -11.17 -4.74
C THR A 44 -3.12 -11.99 -4.13
N LYS A 45 -4.37 -11.63 -4.40
CA LYS A 45 -5.53 -12.31 -3.83
C LYS A 45 -6.14 -13.29 -4.82
N PHE A 46 -6.35 -14.54 -4.41
CA PHE A 46 -7.03 -15.56 -5.21
C PHE A 46 -7.84 -16.49 -4.32
N LYS A 47 -9.11 -16.76 -4.67
CA LYS A 47 -10.03 -17.65 -3.91
C LYS A 47 -10.07 -17.39 -2.39
N ASN A 48 -10.10 -16.12 -1.98
CA ASN A 48 -9.99 -15.73 -0.56
C ASN A 48 -8.73 -16.29 0.12
N LEU A 49 -7.58 -16.27 -0.56
CA LEU A 49 -6.23 -16.49 -0.06
C LEU A 49 -5.32 -15.36 -0.60
N LEU A 50 -4.27 -15.01 0.13
CA LEU A 50 -3.24 -14.03 -0.20
C LEU A 50 -1.94 -14.79 -0.45
N TYR A 51 -1.47 -14.70 -1.67
CA TYR A 51 -0.26 -15.36 -2.13
C TYR A 51 0.87 -14.34 -2.21
N PRO A 52 2.04 -14.59 -1.61
CA PRO A 52 3.19 -13.71 -1.76
C PRO A 52 3.57 -13.61 -3.24
N VAL A 53 3.90 -12.41 -3.70
CA VAL A 53 4.18 -12.13 -5.11
C VAL A 53 5.67 -12.13 -5.39
N LEU A 54 6.08 -12.95 -6.35
CA LEU A 54 7.41 -12.92 -6.97
C LEU A 54 7.31 -12.45 -8.42
N SER A 55 8.42 -11.98 -8.98
CA SER A 55 8.57 -11.75 -10.42
C SER A 55 10.01 -12.11 -10.82
N LEU A 56 10.41 -11.77 -12.04
CA LEU A 56 11.80 -11.89 -12.45
C LEU A 56 12.72 -11.13 -11.47
N PRO A 57 13.81 -11.74 -10.99
CA PRO A 57 14.80 -11.03 -10.17
C PRO A 57 15.56 -10.02 -11.05
N GLY A 58 15.81 -8.83 -10.51
CA GLY A 58 16.53 -7.79 -11.23
C GLY A 58 16.51 -6.44 -10.50
N LYS A 59 17.29 -5.49 -11.01
CA LYS A 59 17.28 -4.10 -10.52
C LYS A 59 16.13 -3.27 -11.09
N ASN A 60 15.50 -3.75 -12.17
CA ASN A 60 14.43 -3.02 -12.84
C ASN A 60 13.12 -3.22 -12.08
N PHE A 61 12.36 -2.14 -11.93
CA PHE A 61 10.98 -2.22 -11.50
C PHE A 61 10.11 -2.66 -12.68
N PHE A 62 9.33 -3.71 -12.47
CA PHE A 62 8.43 -4.27 -13.50
C PHE A 62 6.98 -3.81 -13.27
N ILE A 63 6.27 -3.56 -14.36
CA ILE A 63 4.86 -3.20 -14.34
C ILE A 63 4.02 -4.48 -14.21
N LEU A 64 3.68 -4.86 -12.98
CA LEU A 64 2.92 -6.08 -12.70
C LEU A 64 1.41 -5.79 -12.69
N LYS A 65 0.66 -6.52 -13.53
CA LYS A 65 -0.81 -6.38 -13.64
C LYS A 65 -1.55 -7.70 -13.47
N THR A 66 -0.92 -8.80 -13.82
CA THR A 66 -1.51 -10.14 -13.79
C THR A 66 -0.65 -11.07 -12.96
N PHE A 67 -1.27 -11.94 -12.16
CA PHE A 67 -0.58 -12.84 -11.25
C PHE A 67 -1.02 -14.28 -11.51
N LEU A 68 -0.08 -15.14 -11.89
CA LEU A 68 -0.31 -16.56 -12.07
C LEU A 68 -0.10 -17.26 -10.73
N ILE A 69 -1.15 -17.90 -10.23
CA ILE A 69 -1.18 -18.42 -8.86
C ILE A 69 -0.68 -19.85 -8.83
N TYR A 70 0.41 -20.09 -8.12
CA TYR A 70 0.89 -21.41 -7.71
C TYR A 70 0.35 -21.76 -6.33
N GLU A 71 0.58 -22.99 -5.87
CA GLU A 71 0.11 -23.45 -4.56
C GLU A 71 0.58 -22.58 -3.39
N THR A 72 1.77 -21.99 -3.50
CA THR A 72 2.42 -21.28 -2.38
C THR A 72 2.76 -19.81 -2.66
N PHE A 73 2.67 -19.34 -3.90
CA PHE A 73 2.99 -17.96 -4.29
C PHE A 73 2.26 -17.54 -5.57
N GLY A 74 2.26 -16.25 -5.88
CA GLY A 74 1.82 -15.71 -7.16
C GLY A 74 3.00 -15.19 -7.97
N PHE A 75 3.11 -15.57 -9.24
CA PHE A 75 4.11 -15.02 -10.15
C PHE A 75 3.51 -13.82 -10.91
N GLY A 76 4.02 -12.64 -10.65
CA GLY A 76 3.60 -11.38 -11.26
C GLY A 76 4.17 -11.20 -12.66
N VAL A 77 3.31 -10.84 -13.60
CA VAL A 77 3.65 -10.51 -14.98
C VAL A 77 2.86 -9.27 -15.42
N THR A 78 3.28 -8.67 -16.53
CA THR A 78 2.53 -7.56 -17.14
C THR A 78 1.28 -8.10 -17.85
N SER A 79 1.42 -9.15 -18.65
CA SER A 79 0.30 -9.75 -19.37
C SER A 79 0.50 -11.26 -19.59
N ILE A 80 -0.60 -11.99 -19.77
CA ILE A 80 -0.58 -13.36 -20.27
C ILE A 80 -0.91 -13.29 -21.76
N ILE A 81 0.00 -13.74 -22.61
CA ILE A 81 -0.19 -13.77 -24.06
C ILE A 81 -1.09 -14.96 -24.41
N LYS A 82 -0.68 -16.16 -24.00
CA LYS A 82 -1.39 -17.41 -24.36
C LYS A 82 -0.98 -18.58 -23.48
N LYS A 83 -1.87 -19.56 -23.35
CA LYS A 83 -1.54 -20.89 -22.83
C LYS A 83 -1.37 -21.87 -24.00
N GLU A 84 -0.21 -22.50 -24.10
CA GLU A 84 0.12 -23.34 -25.25
C GLU A 84 0.86 -24.63 -24.87
N LYS A 85 0.64 -25.70 -25.63
CA LYS A 85 1.35 -26.96 -25.47
C LYS A 85 2.65 -26.93 -26.29
N ILE A 86 3.78 -26.86 -25.59
CA ILE A 86 5.10 -26.87 -26.20
C ILE A 86 5.71 -28.27 -26.09
N ASN A 87 6.22 -28.79 -27.21
CA ASN A 87 6.75 -30.15 -27.30
C ASN A 87 8.28 -30.21 -27.33
N LYS A 88 8.95 -29.14 -27.75
CA LYS A 88 10.43 -29.08 -27.84
C LYS A 88 10.94 -27.90 -27.03
N ILE A 89 11.87 -28.19 -26.12
CA ILE A 89 12.53 -27.22 -25.24
C ILE A 89 14.02 -27.42 -25.41
N LYS A 90 14.76 -26.34 -25.62
CA LYS A 90 16.22 -26.32 -25.63
C LYS A 90 16.69 -25.99 -24.21
N LYS A 91 17.69 -26.74 -23.72
CA LYS A 91 18.36 -26.44 -22.44
C LYS A 91 19.64 -25.66 -22.73
N PHE A 92 20.04 -24.80 -21.79
CA PHE A 92 21.34 -24.16 -21.85
C PHE A 92 22.46 -25.17 -21.57
N SER A 93 23.57 -25.07 -22.31
CA SER A 93 24.78 -25.83 -21.97
C SER A 93 25.45 -25.24 -20.73
N ASN A 94 26.25 -26.05 -20.03
CA ASN A 94 27.03 -25.56 -18.88
C ASN A 94 27.96 -24.41 -19.30
N GLU A 95 28.62 -24.52 -20.46
CA GLU A 95 29.50 -23.44 -20.97
C GLU A 95 28.71 -22.14 -21.17
N THR A 96 27.48 -22.23 -21.68
CA THR A 96 26.60 -21.06 -21.87
C THR A 96 26.22 -20.44 -20.52
N LEU A 97 25.90 -21.26 -19.52
CA LEU A 97 25.57 -20.79 -18.17
C LEU A 97 26.77 -20.19 -17.44
N ASP A 98 27.98 -20.62 -17.76
CA ASP A 98 29.22 -20.06 -17.20
C ASP A 98 29.56 -18.71 -17.83
N LEU A 99 29.34 -18.56 -19.15
CA LEU A 99 29.47 -17.28 -19.85
C LEU A 99 28.36 -16.29 -19.49
N PHE A 100 27.15 -16.79 -19.24
CA PHE A 100 25.97 -15.99 -18.93
C PHE A 100 25.28 -16.46 -17.62
N PRO A 101 25.86 -16.14 -16.45
CA PRO A 101 25.34 -16.62 -15.17
C PRO A 101 23.90 -16.21 -14.87
N HIS A 102 23.43 -15.09 -15.42
CA HIS A 102 22.06 -14.62 -15.26
C HIS A 102 21.03 -15.59 -15.86
N LEU A 103 21.42 -16.41 -16.86
CA LEU A 103 20.54 -17.43 -17.45
C LEU A 103 20.22 -18.59 -16.50
N LYS A 104 20.95 -18.73 -15.38
CA LYS A 104 20.71 -19.77 -14.37
C LYS A 104 19.35 -19.66 -13.67
N ILE A 105 18.60 -18.58 -13.89
CA ILE A 105 17.20 -18.44 -13.41
C ILE A 105 16.19 -19.09 -14.35
N PHE A 106 16.61 -19.51 -15.54
CA PHE A 106 15.80 -20.19 -16.53
C PHE A 106 16.17 -21.68 -16.60
N SER A 107 15.19 -22.51 -16.95
CA SER A 107 15.37 -23.95 -17.15
C SER A 107 15.66 -24.33 -18.61
N GLY A 108 15.50 -23.37 -19.51
CA GLY A 108 15.65 -23.54 -20.96
C GLY A 108 14.90 -22.45 -21.72
N TYR A 109 14.70 -22.67 -23.00
CA TYR A 109 13.95 -21.78 -23.89
C TYR A 109 13.30 -22.57 -25.03
N PHE A 110 12.37 -21.95 -25.73
CA PHE A 110 11.81 -22.44 -26.99
C PHE A 110 11.51 -21.26 -27.91
N GLU A 111 11.29 -21.57 -29.18
CA GLU A 111 10.92 -20.58 -30.19
C GLU A 111 9.40 -20.51 -30.32
N TYR A 112 8.86 -19.29 -30.31
CA TYR A 112 7.43 -19.03 -30.44
C TYR A 112 7.22 -17.74 -31.21
N ASN A 113 6.53 -17.81 -32.36
CA ASN A 113 6.35 -16.69 -33.30
C ASN A 113 7.70 -16.01 -33.65
N ASP A 114 8.69 -16.81 -34.03
CA ASP A 114 10.04 -16.36 -34.42
C ASP A 114 10.83 -15.61 -33.32
N GLU A 115 10.39 -15.74 -32.06
CA GLU A 115 11.07 -15.17 -30.89
C GLU A 115 11.46 -16.25 -29.88
N GLU A 116 12.59 -16.04 -29.21
CA GLU A 116 13.02 -16.89 -28.10
C GLU A 116 12.23 -16.55 -26.82
N VAL A 117 11.56 -17.55 -26.27
CA VAL A 117 10.83 -17.46 -25.01
C VAL A 117 11.55 -18.27 -23.94
N PHE A 118 12.01 -17.57 -22.91
CA PHE A 118 12.76 -18.18 -21.81
C PHE A 118 11.83 -18.85 -20.80
N ILE A 119 12.12 -20.11 -20.44
CA ILE A 119 11.33 -20.86 -19.47
C ILE A 119 11.85 -20.58 -18.08
N PHE A 120 11.07 -19.83 -17.30
CA PHE A 120 11.45 -19.47 -15.94
C PHE A 120 11.50 -20.70 -15.01
N ASN A 121 12.55 -20.79 -14.20
CA ASN A 121 12.74 -21.90 -13.27
C ASN A 121 11.99 -21.64 -11.95
N ILE A 122 10.75 -22.11 -11.89
CA ILE A 122 9.88 -21.99 -10.71
C ILE A 122 10.48 -22.64 -9.46
N GLU A 123 11.18 -23.78 -9.60
CA GLU A 123 11.78 -24.47 -8.45
C GLU A 123 12.86 -23.61 -7.80
N LYS A 124 13.62 -22.86 -8.61
CA LYS A 124 14.60 -21.92 -8.10
C LYS A 124 13.94 -20.74 -7.39
N ALA A 125 12.86 -20.19 -7.94
CA ALA A 125 12.11 -19.12 -7.30
C ALA A 125 11.50 -19.54 -5.95
N LEU A 126 11.08 -20.79 -5.81
CA LEU A 126 10.62 -21.33 -4.52
C LEU A 126 11.72 -21.33 -3.46
N ASN A 127 12.98 -21.58 -3.84
CA ASN A 127 14.11 -21.56 -2.91
C ASN A 127 14.54 -20.15 -2.49
N GLU A 128 14.12 -19.11 -3.21
CA GLU A 128 14.41 -17.71 -2.88
C GLU A 128 13.37 -17.10 -1.92
N LEU A 129 12.27 -17.82 -1.66
CA LEU A 129 11.25 -17.41 -0.70
C LEU A 129 11.80 -17.55 0.73
N PRO A 130 11.59 -16.54 1.60
CA PRO A 130 12.04 -16.61 2.99
C PRO A 130 11.27 -17.72 3.73
N GLU A 131 11.88 -18.37 4.73
CA GLU A 131 11.26 -19.51 5.45
C GLU A 131 9.87 -19.22 6.05
N ASN A 132 9.55 -17.93 6.28
CA ASN A 132 8.28 -17.46 6.82
C ASN A 132 7.25 -17.07 5.73
N PHE A 133 7.44 -17.47 4.46
CA PHE A 133 6.46 -17.23 3.40
C PHE A 133 5.22 -18.11 3.62
N VAL A 134 4.09 -17.49 3.93
CA VAL A 134 2.83 -18.21 4.18
C VAL A 134 1.74 -17.64 3.30
N VAL A 135 1.04 -18.51 2.58
CA VAL A 135 -0.24 -18.18 1.95
C VAL A 135 -1.22 -17.87 3.05
N LYS A 136 -1.55 -16.60 3.20
CA LYS A 136 -2.44 -16.16 4.26
C LYS A 136 -3.85 -16.32 3.76
N THR A 137 -4.74 -16.88 4.56
CA THR A 137 -6.14 -16.53 4.37
C THR A 137 -6.20 -15.00 4.56
N PRO A 138 -6.66 -14.18 3.59
CA PRO A 138 -7.15 -12.87 3.88
C PRO A 138 -8.11 -13.16 5.00
N ILE A 139 -7.69 -12.79 6.20
CA ILE A 139 -8.60 -12.60 7.28
C ILE A 139 -9.61 -11.74 6.57
N LYS A 140 -10.81 -12.29 6.30
CA LYS A 140 -11.98 -11.47 6.31
C LYS A 140 -11.83 -10.88 7.69
N LYS A 141 -11.18 -9.72 7.74
CA LYS A 141 -11.85 -8.63 8.31
C LYS A 141 -13.23 -8.72 7.62
N LYS A 142 -14.16 -9.49 8.26
CA LYS A 142 -15.29 -8.84 8.89
C LYS A 142 -14.68 -7.49 9.17
N LYS A 143 -15.16 -6.43 8.52
CA LYS A 143 -15.29 -5.26 9.34
C LYS A 143 -15.98 -5.85 10.58
N GLU A 144 -15.19 -6.23 11.58
CA GLU A 144 -15.47 -5.92 12.92
C GLU A 144 -15.89 -4.48 12.67
N LYS A 145 -17.21 -4.30 12.65
CA LYS A 145 -17.75 -3.47 13.68
C LYS A 145 -17.05 -3.87 15.01
N ILE A 146 -15.74 -3.58 15.14
CA ILE A 146 -15.30 -2.70 16.17
C ILE A 146 -16.34 -1.61 15.96
N ASN A 147 -17.23 -1.45 16.92
CA ASN A 147 -17.77 -0.13 17.10
C ASN A 147 -16.53 0.77 17.36
N ILE A 148 -15.71 1.03 16.32
CA ILE A 148 -15.09 2.32 16.12
C ILE A 148 -16.35 3.11 15.91
N VAL A 149 -16.88 3.58 17.01
CA VAL A 149 -17.77 4.69 16.97
C VAL A 149 -16.98 5.71 16.17
N LYS A 150 -17.37 5.92 14.90
CA LYS A 150 -16.64 6.82 14.02
C LYS A 150 -16.53 8.10 14.83
N PRO A 151 -15.31 8.57 15.15
CA PRO A 151 -15.18 9.71 16.02
C PRO A 151 -15.96 10.84 15.36
N ASN A 152 -16.97 11.33 16.07
CA ASN A 152 -17.70 12.51 15.61
C ASN A 152 -16.92 13.78 15.97
N VAL A 153 -15.89 13.64 16.81
CA VAL A 153 -15.04 14.72 17.32
C VAL A 153 -13.59 14.29 17.43
N TYR A 154 -12.70 15.29 17.40
CA TYR A 154 -11.31 15.16 17.82
C TYR A 154 -11.06 16.07 19.01
N ILE A 155 -10.46 15.52 20.06
CA ILE A 155 -10.04 16.26 21.25
C ILE A 155 -8.62 16.76 21.03
N ILE A 156 -8.42 18.06 21.21
CA ILE A 156 -7.13 18.74 21.04
C ILE A 156 -6.57 19.10 22.42
N ASP A 157 -5.40 18.55 22.74
CA ASP A 157 -4.66 18.75 24.00
C ASP A 157 -5.49 18.58 25.28
N ASN A 158 -6.56 17.77 25.24
CA ASN A 158 -7.55 17.62 26.32
C ASN A 158 -8.25 18.92 26.76
N LYS A 159 -8.21 19.98 25.94
CA LYS A 159 -8.75 21.30 26.26
C LYS A 159 -10.00 21.65 25.46
N ILE A 160 -9.98 21.33 24.16
CA ILE A 160 -11.07 21.65 23.25
C ILE A 160 -11.40 20.44 22.38
N SER A 161 -12.57 20.48 21.74
CA SER A 161 -12.97 19.48 20.76
C SER A 161 -13.34 20.12 19.43
N ILE A 162 -13.16 19.40 18.32
CA ILE A 162 -13.55 19.86 16.98
C ILE A 162 -14.37 18.76 16.34
N LEU A 163 -15.50 19.10 15.72
CA LEU A 163 -16.27 18.14 14.93
C LEU A 163 -15.42 17.60 13.79
N LYS A 164 -15.51 16.30 13.54
CA LYS A 164 -14.77 15.66 12.46
C LYS A 164 -14.98 16.35 11.10
N ASN A 165 -16.20 16.83 10.83
CA ASN A 165 -16.55 17.48 9.56
C ASN A 165 -16.02 18.92 9.44
N ASP A 166 -15.49 19.48 10.52
CA ASP A 166 -14.93 20.84 10.55
C ASP A 166 -13.41 20.84 10.44
N ILE A 167 -12.77 19.66 10.50
CA ILE A 167 -11.34 19.48 10.24
C ILE A 167 -11.11 19.33 8.74
N ILE A 168 -10.33 20.24 8.18
CA ILE A 168 -9.89 20.22 6.79
C ILE A 168 -8.67 19.30 6.63
N SER A 169 -7.68 19.44 7.52
CA SER A 169 -6.44 18.67 7.48
C SER A 169 -5.70 18.72 8.82
N ILE A 170 -4.81 17.75 9.04
CA ILE A 170 -3.80 17.78 10.11
C ILE A 170 -2.44 17.76 9.40
N ILE A 171 -1.57 18.72 9.72
CA ILE A 171 -0.26 18.89 9.08
C ILE A 171 0.83 19.06 10.15
N ASP A 172 2.09 18.98 9.73
CA ASP A 172 3.23 19.28 10.60
C ASP A 172 3.35 20.79 10.91
N THR A 173 4.29 21.15 11.77
CA THR A 173 4.52 22.55 12.16
C THR A 173 5.33 23.36 11.15
N ASN A 174 5.78 22.77 10.04
CA ASN A 174 6.73 23.42 9.12
C ASN A 174 6.09 24.61 8.38
N GLY A 175 4.77 24.62 8.23
CA GLY A 175 4.02 25.72 7.61
C GLY A 175 3.58 26.83 8.57
N PHE A 176 3.91 26.75 9.87
CA PHE A 176 3.50 27.76 10.85
C PHE A 176 4.35 29.03 10.73
N CYS A 177 3.70 30.18 10.55
CA CYS A 177 4.33 31.49 10.63
C CYS A 177 3.95 32.18 11.94
N PRO A 178 4.90 32.38 12.89
CA PRO A 178 4.63 33.08 14.14
C PRO A 178 4.31 34.56 13.90
N PHE A 179 3.15 35.00 14.36
CA PHE A 179 2.70 36.39 14.25
C PHE A 179 1.58 36.66 15.25
N LYS A 180 1.89 37.34 16.36
CA LYS A 180 0.89 37.61 17.40
C LYS A 180 -0.06 38.74 16.98
N HIS A 181 -1.35 38.43 16.92
CA HIS A 181 -2.40 39.39 16.67
C HIS A 181 -3.70 38.95 17.37
N ASP A 182 -4.26 39.83 18.20
CA ASP A 182 -5.39 39.53 19.08
C ASP A 182 -5.19 38.21 19.85
N ASP A 183 -6.11 37.26 19.71
CA ASP A 183 -6.08 35.94 20.35
C ASP A 183 -5.30 34.88 19.55
N TYR A 184 -4.55 35.26 18.51
CA TYR A 184 -3.82 34.35 17.64
C TYR A 184 -2.30 34.47 17.80
N ASP A 185 -1.62 33.33 17.68
CA ASP A 185 -0.17 33.20 17.83
C ASP A 185 0.57 33.21 16.48
N GLY A 186 -0.17 33.15 15.38
CA GLY A 186 0.39 33.18 14.04
C GLY A 186 -0.63 32.81 12.97
N PHE A 187 -0.14 32.35 11.83
CA PHE A 187 -0.96 31.88 10.72
C PHE A 187 -0.30 30.71 9.99
N VAL A 188 -1.10 30.01 9.18
CA VAL A 188 -0.64 28.96 8.28
C VAL A 188 -1.34 29.11 6.94
N GLU A 189 -0.59 28.93 5.85
CA GLU A 189 -1.17 28.81 4.52
C GLU A 189 -1.46 27.34 4.20
N TYR A 190 -2.69 27.04 3.81
CA TYR A 190 -3.08 25.70 3.37
C TYR A 190 -4.06 25.79 2.21
N LYS A 191 -3.70 25.17 1.07
CA LYS A 191 -4.48 25.19 -0.18
C LYS A 191 -4.90 26.61 -0.59
N ASN A 192 -3.94 27.53 -0.68
CA ASN A 192 -4.12 28.94 -1.09
C ASN A 192 -5.10 29.72 -0.19
N LYS A 193 -5.24 29.34 1.08
CA LYS A 193 -5.99 30.09 2.10
C LYS A 193 -5.14 30.23 3.36
N ILE A 194 -5.20 31.40 3.97
CA ILE A 194 -4.53 31.70 5.24
C ILE A 194 -5.50 31.42 6.38
N TYR A 195 -5.06 30.66 7.36
CA TYR A 195 -5.78 30.38 8.60
C TYR A 195 -5.02 30.99 9.76
N SER A 196 -5.68 31.81 10.56
CA SER A 196 -5.13 32.26 11.84
C SER A 196 -4.96 31.07 12.79
N VAL A 197 -3.87 31.02 13.53
CA VAL A 197 -3.46 29.87 14.34
C VAL A 197 -3.50 30.25 15.82
N LYS A 198 -4.18 29.44 16.66
CA LYS A 198 -4.11 29.54 18.12
C LYS A 198 -3.23 28.44 18.69
N LYS A 199 -2.34 28.77 19.63
CA LYS A 199 -1.48 27.80 20.32
C LYS A 199 -2.24 27.14 21.48
N THR A 200 -2.25 25.81 21.51
CA THR A 200 -2.90 25.04 22.58
C THR A 200 -1.90 24.30 23.48
N ALA A 201 -0.64 24.17 23.04
CA ALA A 201 0.46 23.54 23.79
C ALA A 201 1.80 24.26 23.59
N GLU A 202 2.65 24.28 24.63
CA GLU A 202 3.98 24.90 24.59
C GLU A 202 4.97 24.23 23.64
N THR A 203 4.86 22.91 23.50
CA THR A 203 5.69 22.07 22.63
C THR A 203 4.81 21.40 21.56
N PRO A 204 4.34 22.18 20.57
CA PRO A 204 3.43 21.68 19.55
C PRO A 204 4.14 20.74 18.57
N LYS A 205 3.37 19.80 18.04
CA LYS A 205 3.82 18.81 17.03
C LYS A 205 2.99 18.88 15.76
N TRP A 206 1.78 19.41 15.84
CA TRP A 206 0.78 19.34 14.77
C TRP A 206 0.06 20.68 14.64
N ILE A 207 -0.38 20.97 13.42
CA ILE A 207 -1.36 22.00 13.13
C ILE A 207 -2.65 21.32 12.68
N VAL A 208 -3.74 21.57 13.40
CA VAL A 208 -5.09 21.14 12.97
C VAL A 208 -5.73 22.31 12.24
N VAL A 209 -5.92 22.17 10.93
CA VAL A 209 -6.60 23.17 10.10
C VAL A 209 -8.09 22.87 10.13
N ALA A 210 -8.87 23.74 10.77
CA ALA A 210 -10.32 23.69 10.80
C ALA A 210 -10.92 24.72 9.83
N LYS A 211 -12.24 24.69 9.64
CA LYS A 211 -12.96 25.58 8.71
C LYS A 211 -12.64 27.07 8.89
N ASN A 212 -12.55 27.53 10.13
CA ASN A 212 -12.47 28.96 10.47
C ASN A 212 -11.13 29.38 11.09
N THR A 213 -10.33 28.43 11.59
CA THR A 213 -9.08 28.68 12.31
C THR A 213 -8.18 27.45 12.24
N ALA A 214 -6.92 27.60 12.60
CA ALA A 214 -6.03 26.48 12.86
C ALA A 214 -5.57 26.43 14.33
N LEU A 215 -5.18 25.26 14.80
CA LEU A 215 -4.65 25.06 16.15
C LEU A 215 -3.27 24.44 16.12
N LEU A 216 -2.34 25.05 16.83
CA LEU A 216 -0.99 24.56 17.03
C LEU A 216 -0.93 23.75 18.33
N CYS A 217 -0.94 22.42 18.19
CA CYS A 217 -1.24 21.47 19.27
C CYS A 217 -0.21 20.36 19.39
N LYS A 218 -0.21 19.65 20.53
CA LYS A 218 0.70 18.52 20.80
C LYS A 218 0.02 17.17 20.65
N LYS A 219 -1.24 17.06 21.05
CA LYS A 219 -2.01 15.81 21.14
C LYS A 219 -3.37 15.96 20.45
N ILE A 220 -3.72 14.95 19.65
CA ILE A 220 -5.00 14.87 18.94
C ILE A 220 -5.57 13.48 19.21
N GLU A 221 -6.75 13.40 19.84
CA GLU A 221 -7.41 12.14 20.17
C GLU A 221 -8.77 12.03 19.48
N PRO A 222 -8.99 11.04 18.61
CA PRO A 222 -10.31 10.78 18.06
C PRO A 222 -11.23 10.21 19.15
N GLU A 223 -12.42 10.79 19.33
CA GLU A 223 -13.36 10.35 20.36
C GLU A 223 -14.80 10.34 19.85
N HIS A 224 -15.69 9.64 20.55
CA HIS A 224 -17.12 9.79 20.36
C HIS A 224 -17.80 10.33 21.61
N GLY A 225 -18.56 11.41 21.46
CA GLY A 225 -19.36 11.96 22.54
C GLY A 225 -20.63 12.64 22.06
N GLU A 226 -21.49 12.98 23.00
CA GLU A 226 -22.75 13.67 22.74
C GLU A 226 -22.50 15.18 22.66
N ILE A 227 -23.06 15.83 21.63
CA ILE A 227 -22.96 17.27 21.44
C ILE A 227 -24.26 17.89 21.95
N PHE A 228 -24.14 18.86 22.85
CA PHE A 228 -25.26 19.63 23.35
C PHE A 228 -25.05 21.09 22.99
N ASP A 229 -26.14 21.79 22.70
CA ASP A 229 -26.17 23.23 22.64
C ASP A 229 -26.45 23.77 24.05
N SER A 230 -25.56 24.61 24.59
CA SER A 230 -25.71 25.28 25.88
C SER A 230 -25.33 26.74 25.73
N ASP A 231 -26.25 27.66 26.03
CA ASP A 231 -26.01 29.10 26.12
C ASP A 231 -25.09 29.67 25.01
N ASN A 232 -25.49 29.45 23.74
CA ASN A 232 -24.78 29.88 22.52
C ASN A 232 -23.42 29.21 22.25
N LYS A 233 -23.13 28.05 22.86
CA LYS A 233 -21.92 27.25 22.56
C LYS A 233 -22.25 25.78 22.47
N LYS A 234 -21.59 25.08 21.54
CA LYS A 234 -21.59 23.62 21.52
C LYS A 234 -20.63 23.05 22.56
N ILE A 235 -21.11 22.07 23.33
CA ILE A 235 -20.31 21.31 24.29
C ILE A 235 -20.33 19.82 23.94
N LEU A 236 -19.17 19.18 24.08
CA LEU A 236 -18.97 17.76 23.93
C LEU A 236 -18.98 17.10 25.30
N LYS A 237 -19.91 16.18 25.53
CA LYS A 237 -19.94 15.32 26.71
C LYS A 237 -19.40 13.94 26.36
N ILE A 238 -18.36 13.54 27.07
CA ILE A 238 -17.79 12.19 27.06
C ILE A 238 -17.85 11.68 28.50
N LYS A 239 -17.93 10.37 28.72
CA LYS A 239 -18.14 9.68 30.02
C LYS A 239 -17.79 10.50 31.27
N ASP A 240 -16.54 10.95 31.38
CA ASP A 240 -16.02 11.66 32.57
C ASP A 240 -15.61 13.13 32.32
N LYS A 241 -15.91 13.71 31.14
CA LYS A 241 -15.45 15.06 30.76
C LYS A 241 -16.46 15.81 29.88
N THR A 242 -16.53 17.12 30.10
CA THR A 242 -17.20 18.06 29.19
C THR A 242 -16.16 18.99 28.60
N LEU A 243 -16.15 19.14 27.28
CA LEU A 243 -15.21 20.00 26.54
C LEU A 243 -15.98 20.97 25.64
N PRO A 244 -15.51 22.22 25.47
CA PRO A 244 -16.08 23.10 24.46
C PRO A 244 -15.80 22.54 23.05
N VAL A 245 -16.76 22.69 22.15
CA VAL A 245 -16.60 22.43 20.71
C VAL A 245 -16.18 23.73 20.04
N LEU A 246 -15.11 23.67 19.25
CA LEU A 246 -14.65 24.76 18.41
C LEU A 246 -15.63 24.94 17.24
N GLU A 247 -16.16 26.16 17.11
CA GLU A 247 -17.07 26.59 16.04
C GLU A 247 -16.33 27.37 14.94
#